data_AF-A0A7L0W027-F1
#
_entry.id   AF-A0A7L0W027-F1
#
_cell.length_a   1.000
_cell.length_b   1.000
_cell.length_c   1.000
_cell.angle_alpha   90.00
_cell.angle_beta   90.00
_cell.angle_gamma   90.00
#
_symmetry.space_group_name_H-M   'P 1'
#
loop_
_entity.id
_entity.type
_entity.pdbx_description
1 polymer ?
#
loop_
_entity_poly.entity_id
_entity_poly.type
_entity_poly.pdbx_seq_one_letter_code
_entity_poly.pdbx_strand_id
1 'polypeptide(L)' 'FRCKYCDRSFSISSNLQRHVRNIHNKEKPFKCHLCDRCFGQQTNLDRHLKKHENGNMSGMYACSLP' A
#
# COMPACT_ATOMS: atom_id res chain seq x y z
N PHE A 1 10.14 -7.57 -16.97
CA PHE A 1 8.68 -7.33 -16.93
C PHE A 1 8.39 -5.84 -17.04
N ARG A 2 7.72 -5.37 -18.11
CA ARG A 2 7.46 -3.94 -18.39
C ARG A 2 6.05 -3.54 -17.95
N CYS A 3 5.90 -2.35 -17.38
CA CYS A 3 4.61 -1.78 -17.05
C CYS A 3 3.86 -1.36 -18.31
N LYS A 4 2.55 -1.62 -18.36
CA LYS A 4 1.71 -1.26 -19.51
C LYS A 4 1.14 0.17 -19.43
N TYR A 5 1.31 0.82 -18.28
CA TYR A 5 0.77 2.16 -18.01
C TYR A 5 1.86 3.23 -17.88
N CYS A 6 3.13 2.85 -17.84
CA CYS A 6 4.29 3.75 -17.83
C CYS A 6 5.56 3.03 -18.30
N ASP A 7 6.64 3.78 -18.52
CA ASP A 7 7.90 3.24 -19.04
C ASP A 7 8.76 2.49 -18.01
N ARG A 8 8.22 2.18 -16.82
CA ARG A 8 8.96 1.41 -15.82
C ARG A 8 9.05 -0.07 -16.18
N SER A 9 10.24 -0.61 -16.01
CA SER A 9 10.51 -2.05 -16.11
C SER A 9 11.10 -2.60 -14.82
N PHE A 10 10.71 -3.83 -14.51
CA PHE A 10 11.09 -4.55 -13.29
C PHE A 10 11.70 -5.90 -13.64
N SER A 11 12.69 -6.33 -12.85
CA SER A 11 13.35 -7.61 -13.01
C SER A 11 12.46 -8.80 -12.60
N ILE A 12 11.44 -8.57 -11.78
CA ILE A 12 10.56 -9.61 -11.21
C ILE A 12 9.09 -9.25 -11.46
N SER A 13 8.27 -10.24 -11.81
CA SER A 13 6.84 -10.08 -12.09
C SER A 13 6.06 -9.56 -10.88
N SER A 14 6.34 -10.06 -9.68
CA SER A 14 5.73 -9.60 -8.42
C SER A 14 5.97 -8.12 -8.15
N ASN A 15 7.16 -7.61 -8.50
CA ASN A 15 7.48 -6.18 -8.38
C ASN A 15 6.68 -5.34 -9.37
N LEU A 16 6.51 -5.81 -10.62
CA LEU A 16 5.66 -5.15 -11.58
C LEU A 16 4.19 -5.11 -11.11
N GLN A 17 3.66 -6.24 -10.65
CA GLN A 17 2.28 -6.34 -10.17
C GLN A 17 2.02 -5.38 -8.99
N ARG A 18 2.95 -5.36 -8.02
CA ARG A 18 2.91 -4.43 -6.90
C ARG A 18 2.96 -2.97 -7.34
N HIS A 19 3.81 -2.64 -8.32
CA HIS A 19 3.88 -1.30 -8.88
C HIS A 19 2.55 -0.88 -9.52
N VAL A 20 1.97 -1.75 -10.37
CA VAL A 20 0.69 -1.47 -11.04
C VAL A 20 -0.42 -1.26 -10.01
N ARG A 21 -0.52 -2.15 -9.01
CA ARG A 21 -1.52 -2.04 -7.95
C ARG A 21 -1.42 -0.72 -7.18
N ASN A 22 -0.19 -0.33 -6.80
CA ASN A 22 0.03 0.84 -5.95
C ASN A 22 -0.10 2.18 -6.68
N ILE A 23 0.35 2.24 -7.94
CA ILE A 23 0.50 3.50 -8.67
C ILE A 23 -0.65 3.73 -9.65
N HIS A 24 -1.07 2.69 -10.36
CA HIS A 24 -2.04 2.82 -11.44
C HIS A 24 -3.46 2.47 -10.99
N ASN A 25 -3.64 1.40 -10.21
CA ASN A 25 -4.96 1.02 -9.71
C ASN A 25 -5.34 1.71 -8.39
N LYS A 26 -4.38 2.30 -7.67
CA LYS A 26 -4.56 2.85 -6.31
C LYS A 26 -5.22 1.87 -5.33
N GLU A 27 -5.17 0.57 -5.64
CA GLU A 27 -5.78 -0.47 -4.83
C GLU A 27 -4.96 -0.68 -3.57
N LYS A 28 -5.61 -0.52 -2.42
CA LYS A 28 -4.99 -0.70 -1.10
C LYS A 28 -5.74 -1.80 -0.32
N PRO A 29 -5.49 -3.08 -0.65
CA PRO A 29 -6.24 -4.19 -0.05
C PRO A 29 -5.92 -4.41 1.42
N PHE A 30 -4.81 -3.86 1.93
CA PHE A 30 -4.37 -4.09 3.30
C PHE A 30 -4.91 -2.98 4.20
N LYS A 31 -6.09 -3.21 4.80
CA LYS A 31 -6.72 -2.29 5.76
C LYS A 31 -6.21 -2.54 7.18
N CYS A 32 -5.93 -1.47 7.92
CA CYS A 32 -5.68 -1.54 9.35
C CYS A 32 -7.00 -1.82 10.10
N HIS A 33 -6.99 -2.74 11.05
CA HIS A 33 -8.18 -3.03 11.87
C HIS A 33 -8.30 -2.10 13.08
N LEU A 34 -7.27 -1.30 13.37
CA LEU A 34 -7.25 -0.33 14.49
C LEU A 34 -7.57 1.10 14.04
N CYS A 35 -7.47 1.40 12.75
CA CYS A 35 -7.82 2.71 12.17
C CYS A 35 -8.19 2.59 10.69
N ASP A 36 -8.74 3.66 10.09
CA ASP A 36 -9.16 3.65 8.68
C ASP A 36 -8.04 3.82 7.65
N ARG A 37 -6.80 3.48 7.99
CA ARG A 37 -5.69 3.50 7.03
C ARG A 37 -5.66 2.23 6.19
N CYS A 38 -5.47 2.41 4.90
CA CYS A 38 -5.24 1.33 3.95
C CYS A 38 -3.85 1.45 3.33
N PHE A 39 -3.23 0.30 3.07
CA PHE A 39 -1.90 0.16 2.52
C PHE A 39 -1.95 -0.72 1.26
N GLY A 40 -1.07 -0.43 0.31
CA GLY A 40 -0.89 -1.26 -0.90
C GLY A 40 0.05 -2.45 -0.70
N GLN A 41 0.68 -2.56 0.48
CA GLN A 41 1.63 -3.62 0.82
C GLN A 41 1.49 -4.06 2.28
N GLN A 42 1.57 -5.37 2.52
CA GLN A 42 1.51 -5.96 3.85
C GLN A 42 2.62 -5.46 4.79
N THR A 43 3.85 -5.33 4.28
CA THR A 43 5.00 -4.84 5.07
C THR A 43 4.80 -3.41 5.59
N ASN A 44 4.06 -2.59 4.85
CA ASN A 44 3.71 -1.24 5.28
C ASN A 44 2.65 -1.26 6.38
N LEU A 45 1.66 -2.17 6.29
CA LEU A 45 0.67 -2.40 7.33
C LEU A 45 1.33 -2.91 8.62
N ASP A 46 2.22 -3.90 8.55
CA ASP A 46 2.94 -4.44 9.72
C ASP A 46 3.72 -3.35 10.47
N ARG A 47 4.52 -2.56 9.72
CA ARG A 47 5.24 -1.42 10.30
C ARG A 47 4.31 -0.38 10.89
N HIS A 48 3.12 -0.21 10.32
CA HIS A 48 2.11 0.70 10.85
C HIS A 48 1.48 0.17 12.13
N LEU A 49 1.17 -1.13 12.22
CA LEU A 49 0.63 -1.76 13.43
C LEU A 49 1.60 -1.63 14.61
N LYS A 50 2.91 -1.73 14.38
CA LYS A 50 3.93 -1.44 15.41
C LYS A 50 3.85 -0.03 15.99
N LYS A 51 3.36 0.95 15.22
CA LYS A 51 3.15 2.33 15.73
C LYS A 51 1.90 2.44 16.60
N HIS A 52 0.91 1.57 16.40
CA HIS A 52 -0.24 1.49 17.30
C HIS A 52 0.17 1.01 18.69
N GLU A 53 1.10 0.06 18.75
CA GLU A 53 1.68 -0.41 20.03
C GLU A 53 2.45 0.70 20.76
N ASN A 54 3.18 1.55 20.03
CA ASN A 54 3.96 2.67 20.60
C ASN A 54 3.18 3.99 20.81
N GLY A 55 1.84 3.97 20.71
CA GLY A 55 0.98 5.10 21.13
C GLY A 55 1.03 6.39 20.28
N ASN A 56 1.75 6.42 19.15
CA ASN A 56 1.86 7.62 18.31
C ASN A 56 1.07 7.48 17.00
N MET A 57 -0.08 8.17 16.93
CA MET A 57 -0.89 8.26 15.71
C MET A 57 -0.92 9.69 15.16
N SER A 58 -0.08 10.01 14.19
CA SER A 58 -0.35 11.14 13.30
C SER A 58 -1.28 10.67 12.19
N GLY A 59 -2.53 11.15 12.18
CA GLY A 59 -3.44 11.13 11.02
C GLY A 59 -2.81 11.86 9.83
N MET A 60 -3.26 11.75 8.59
CA MET A 60 -4.56 11.38 8.05
C MET A 60 -4.38 10.37 6.90
N TYR A 61 -5.26 10.42 5.90
CA TYR A 61 -5.50 9.48 4.79
C TYR A 61 -6.34 8.26 5.21
N ALA A 62 -7.62 8.54 5.45
CA ALA A 62 -8.67 7.53 5.42
C ALA A 62 -8.64 6.76 4.10
N CYS A 63 -9.04 5.50 4.16
CA CYS A 63 -9.28 4.66 3.00
C CYS A 63 -10.34 5.35 2.13
N SER A 64 -9.94 5.99 1.05
CA SER A 64 -10.87 6.32 -0.04
C SER A 64 -11.27 4.99 -0.67
N LEU A 65 -12.31 4.37 -0.11
CA LEU A 65 -13.12 3.40 -0.83
C LEU A 65 -13.83 4.15 -1.97
N PRO A 66 -13.96 3.56 -3.17
CA PRO A 66 -14.96 4.03 -4.13
C PRO A 66 -16.37 3.95 -3.53
#